data_AF-A0A949XDA9-F1
#
_entry.id   AF-A0A949XDA9-F1
#
_cell.length_a   1.000
_cell.length_b   1.000
_cell.length_c   1.000
_cell.angle_alpha   90.00
_cell.angle_beta   90.00
_cell.angle_gamma   90.00
#
_symmetry.space_group_name_H-M   'P 1'
#
loop_
_entity.id
_entity.type
_entity.pdbx_description
1 polymer ?
#
loop_
_entity_poly.entity_id
_entity_poly.type
_entity_poly.pdbx_seq_one_letter_code
_entity_poly.pdbx_strand_id
1 'polypeptide(L)' 'MRPGLFNLSALARHLGEPFVHDEQSALWSFSEAPDDIGNRLRSLAAPDFTLPDLDGKLHSLSDYRGKKVLLMSWASW' A
#
# COMPACT_ATOMS: atom_id res chain seq x y z
N MET A 1 -15.75 -30.78 -18.90
CA MET A 1 -14.67 -30.39 -17.96
C MET A 1 -15.16 -29.16 -17.20
N ARG A 2 -15.25 -29.23 -15.87
CA ARG A 2 -15.56 -28.05 -15.04
C ARG A 2 -14.27 -27.22 -14.90
N PRO A 3 -14.32 -25.89 -15.00
CA PRO A 3 -13.14 -25.05 -14.78
C PRO A 3 -12.61 -25.31 -13.37
N GLY A 4 -11.29 -25.47 -13.23
CA GLY A 4 -10.65 -25.74 -11.95
C GLY A 4 -10.87 -24.56 -11.00
N LEU A 5 -11.70 -24.75 -9.98
CA LEU A 5 -11.91 -23.76 -8.94
C LEU A 5 -10.61 -23.59 -8.13
N PHE A 6 -10.11 -22.36 -8.05
CA PHE A 6 -8.89 -22.02 -7.32
C PHE A 6 -9.25 -21.56 -5.90
N ASN A 7 -8.58 -22.12 -4.88
CA ASN A 7 -8.81 -21.75 -3.48
C ASN A 7 -7.91 -20.57 -3.07
N LEU A 8 -8.45 -19.35 -3.17
CA LEU A 8 -7.72 -18.11 -2.85
C LEU A 8 -7.27 -18.05 -1.38
N SER A 9 -8.07 -18.55 -0.43
CA SER A 9 -7.67 -18.55 0.98
C SER A 9 -6.49 -19.48 1.26
N ALA A 10 -6.39 -20.61 0.53
CA ALA A 10 -5.28 -21.53 0.65
C ALA A 10 -4.00 -20.91 0.07
N LEU A 11 -4.11 -20.21 -1.07
CA LEU A 11 -3.00 -19.46 -1.64
C LEU A 11 -2.50 -18.35 -0.69
N ALA A 12 -3.40 -17.51 -0.16
CA ALA A 12 -3.02 -16.42 0.74
C ALA A 12 -2.25 -16.94 1.96
N ARG A 13 -2.71 -18.03 2.59
CA ARG A 13 -1.97 -18.69 3.69
C ARG A 13 -0.60 -19.21 3.25
N HIS A 14 -0.49 -19.74 2.04
CA HIS A 14 0.79 -20.22 1.51
C HIS A 14 1.79 -19.10 1.25
N LEU A 15 1.30 -17.94 0.78
CA LEU A 15 2.10 -16.73 0.57
C LEU A 15 2.38 -15.95 1.86
N GLY A 16 1.73 -16.29 2.98
CA GLY A 16 1.81 -15.52 4.22
C GLY A 16 1.05 -14.19 4.17
N GLU A 17 0.17 -14.02 3.19
CA GLU A 17 -0.64 -12.82 3.02
C GLU A 17 -1.81 -12.81 4.02
N PRO A 18 -1.94 -11.74 4.83
CA PRO A 18 -3.08 -11.60 5.72
C PRO A 18 -4.35 -11.33 4.90
N PHE A 19 -5.45 -11.94 5.33
CA PHE A 19 -6.75 -11.70 4.74
C PHE A 19 -7.82 -11.57 5.83
N VAL A 20 -8.87 -10.81 5.52
CA VAL A 20 -10.08 -10.68 6.32
C VAL A 20 -11.27 -11.10 5.47
N HIS A 21 -12.18 -11.85 6.07
CA HIS A 21 -13.42 -12.27 5.45
C HIS A 21 -14.60 -11.89 6.33
N ASP A 22 -15.63 -11.28 5.74
CA ASP A 22 -16.92 -11.08 6.39
C ASP A 22 -17.95 -12.04 5.76
N GLU A 23 -18.40 -13.00 6.56
CA GLU A 23 -19.33 -14.06 6.12
C GLU A 23 -20.72 -13.51 5.75
N GLN A 24 -21.16 -12.41 6.37
CA GLN A 24 -22.49 -11.86 6.14
C GLN A 24 -22.60 -11.09 4.82
N SER A 25 -21.54 -10.36 4.44
CA SER A 25 -21.48 -9.60 3.19
C SER A 25 -20.78 -10.32 2.04
N ALA A 26 -20.24 -11.53 2.29
CA ALA A 26 -19.39 -12.28 1.37
C ALA A 26 -18.17 -11.48 0.89
N LEU A 27 -17.70 -10.51 1.69
CA LEU A 27 -16.55 -9.67 1.37
C LEU A 27 -15.25 -10.39 1.72
N TRP A 28 -14.27 -10.30 0.82
CA TRP A 28 -12.90 -10.74 1.06
C TRP A 28 -11.96 -9.57 0.84
N SER A 29 -11.05 -9.36 1.78
CA SER A 29 -9.95 -8.41 1.66
C SER A 29 -8.63 -9.15 1.87
N PHE A 30 -7.69 -8.96 0.96
CA PHE A 30 -6.35 -9.52 1.01
C PHE A 30 -5.36 -8.35 1.02
N SER A 31 -4.30 -8.44 1.82
CA SER A 31 -3.29 -7.39 1.95
C SER A 31 -1.89 -7.93 1.65
N GLU A 32 -0.96 -7.02 1.37
CA GLU A 32 0.47 -7.33 1.19
C GLU A 32 1.00 -8.16 2.36
N ALA A 33 1.89 -9.10 2.03
CA ALA A 33 2.55 -9.93 3.03
C ALA A 33 3.29 -9.05 4.06
N PRO A 34 3.31 -9.42 5.35
CA PRO A 34 3.88 -8.57 6.39
C PRO A 34 5.37 -8.27 6.19
N ASP A 35 6.09 -9.17 5.52
CA ASP A 35 7.51 -9.00 5.20
C ASP A 35 7.75 -7.86 4.21
N ASP A 36 6.85 -7.62 3.26
CA ASP A 36 7.00 -6.53 2.29
C ASP A 36 6.86 -5.16 2.96
N ILE A 37 5.86 -5.02 3.84
CA ILE A 37 5.67 -3.80 4.64
C ILE A 37 6.87 -3.61 5.59
N GLY A 38 7.30 -4.68 6.26
CA GLY A 38 8.45 -4.66 7.16
C GLY A 38 9.74 -4.24 6.45
N ASN A 39 10.01 -4.80 5.28
CA ASN A 39 11.17 -4.45 4.45
C ASN A 39 11.10 -2.99 3.97
N ARG A 40 9.93 -2.51 3.54
CA ARG A 40 9.75 -1.11 3.12
C ARG A 40 10.01 -0.13 4.25
N LEU A 41 9.51 -0.41 5.45
CA LEU A 41 9.77 0.43 6.63
C LEU A 41 11.25 0.42 7.05
N ARG A 42 11.91 -0.75 6.99
CA ARG A 42 13.33 -0.90 7.29
C ARG A 42 14.25 -0.22 6.28
N SER A 43 13.80 -0.03 5.04
CA SER A 43 14.59 0.67 4.01
C SER A 43 14.86 2.13 4.36
N LEU A 44 14.02 2.74 5.21
CA LEU A 44 14.02 4.17 5.53
C LEU A 44 13.90 5.08 4.29
N ALA A 45 13.57 4.52 3.14
CA ALA A 45 13.33 5.24 1.90
C ALA A 45 11.85 5.59 1.82
N ALA A 46 11.54 6.88 1.86
CA ALA A 46 10.20 7.34 1.54
C ALA A 46 9.92 7.07 0.05
N PRO A 47 8.74 6.51 -0.30
CA PRO A 47 8.33 6.31 -1.69
C PRO A 47 8.29 7.65 -2.40
N ASP A 48 8.72 7.66 -3.66
CA ASP A 48 8.64 8.87 -4.47
C ASP A 48 7.20 9.04 -4.96
N PHE A 49 6.66 10.24 -4.79
CA PHE A 49 5.34 10.62 -5.25
C PHE A 49 5.41 12.02 -5.84
N THR A 50 4.48 12.31 -6.75
CA THR A 50 4.36 13.61 -7.40
C THR A 50 2.99 14.19 -7.09
N LEU A 51 2.96 15.41 -6.55
CA LEU A 51 1.73 16.13 -6.23
C LEU A 51 1.77 17.54 -6.82
N PRO A 52 0.62 18.10 -7.23
CA PRO A 52 0.52 19.50 -7.55
C PRO A 52 0.60 20.37 -6.28
N ASP A 53 1.24 21.52 -6.39
CA ASP A 53 1.11 22.61 -5.42
C ASP A 53 -0.18 23.43 -5.65
N LEU A 54 -0.31 24.54 -4.92
CA LEU A 54 -1.48 25.42 -5.01
C LEU A 54 -1.65 26.09 -6.37
N ASP A 55 -0.57 26.24 -7.14
CA ASP A 55 -0.58 26.80 -8.48
C ASP A 55 -0.72 25.71 -9.56
N GLY A 56 -0.89 24.45 -9.14
CA GLY A 56 -0.99 23.28 -10.02
C GLY A 56 0.36 22.77 -10.55
N LYS A 57 1.48 23.35 -10.11
CA LYS A 57 2.81 22.88 -10.52
C LYS A 57 3.12 21.56 -9.83
N LEU A 58 3.56 20.58 -10.61
CA LEU A 58 3.95 19.28 -10.08
C LEU A 58 5.31 19.35 -9.38
N HIS A 59 5.38 18.75 -8.19
CA HIS A 59 6.61 18.53 -7.44
C HIS A 59 6.70 17.05 -7.06
N SER A 60 7.86 16.45 -7.28
CA SER A 60 8.16 15.10 -6.81
C SER A 60 8.92 15.15 -5.49
N LEU A 61 8.75 14.15 -4.63
CA LEU A 61 9.51 14.08 -3.37
C LEU A 61 11.02 14.02 -3.64
N SER A 62 11.43 13.37 -4.72
CA SER A 62 12.81 13.29 -5.18
C SER A 62 13.44 14.65 -5.53
N ASP A 63 12.64 15.67 -5.90
CA ASP A 63 13.14 17.03 -6.18
C ASP A 63 13.74 17.71 -4.93
N TYR A 64 13.44 17.18 -3.74
CA TYR A 64 13.91 17.71 -2.46
C TYR A 64 15.05 16.89 -1.83
N ARG A 65 15.65 15.93 -2.54
CA ARG A 65 16.80 15.16 -2.03
C ARG A 65 17.93 16.10 -1.58
N GLY A 66 18.54 15.77 -0.44
CA GLY A 66 19.58 16.60 0.20
C GLY A 66 19.03 17.75 1.07
N LYS A 67 17.71 17.96 1.13
CA LYS A 67 17.07 18.94 2.01
C LYS A 67 16.28 18.24 3.12
N LYS A 68 16.26 18.83 4.32
CA LYS A 68 15.34 18.40 5.39
C LYS A 68 13.95 18.94 5.05
N VAL A 69 12.97 18.05 4.90
CA VAL A 69 11.58 18.38 4.54
C VAL A 69 10.63 17.73 5.54
N LEU A 70 9.55 18.44 5.88
CA LEU A 70 8.44 17.93 6.68
C LEU A 70 7.24 17.69 5.76
N LEU A 71 6.67 16.48 5.79
CA LEU A 71 5.38 16.19 5.17
C LEU A 71 4.28 16.36 6.21
N MET A 72 3.28 17.16 5.89
CA MET A 72 2.14 17.42 6.76
C MET A 72 0.85 17.16 5.98
N SER A 73 0.13 16.10 6.36
CA SER A 73 -1.24 15.85 5.89
C SER A 73 -2.22 16.59 6.80
N TRP A 74 -2.92 17.58 6.27
CA TRP A 74 -3.89 18.38 7.02
C TRP A 74 -5.22 18.48 6.29
N ALA A 75 -6.26 18.72 7.09
CA ALA A 75 -7.65 18.76 6.73
C ALA A 75 -8.37 19.74 7.68
N SER A 76 -9.28 20.57 7.17
CA SER A 76 -9.95 21.61 7.97
C SER A 76 -11.23 21.16 8.69
N TRP A 77 -11.61 19.90 8.55
CA TRP A 77 -12.92 19.39 8.95
C TRP A 77 -12.92 18.76 10.35
#